data_AF-A7RYU1-F1
#
_entry.id   AF-A7RYU1-F1
#
_cell.length_a   1.000
_cell.length_b   1.000
_cell.length_c   1.000
_cell.angle_alpha   90.00
_cell.angle_beta   90.00
_cell.angle_gamma   90.00
#
_symmetry.space_group_name_H-M   'P 1'
#
loop_
_entity.id
_entity.type
_entity.pdbx_description
1 polymer ?
#
loop_
_entity_poly.entity_id
_entity_poly.type
_entity_poly.pdbx_seq_one_letter_code
_entity_poly.pdbx_strand_id
1 'polypeptide(L)'
;MYDEEIKRLDLVELSLEEMEHGHSSYIKKSKLEEKCNEIWNKICFLQRRPTNTGRVVEREVKCKSTGVPQIDRAVKRFLKNRTTFPDIFDIRNLVSNAVKKHKLKFSASVQDELANEIFTDIGNKMQKKRKKDFAYNFGCHLTDSCKPSKDPALDDHILLQKLEDNKRRGESALNEVFRKYVH
;
A
#
# COMPACT_ATOMS: atom_id res chain seq x y z
N MET A 1 -28.49 -3.09 -6.26
CA MET A 1 -28.29 -3.20 -7.73
C MET A 1 -26.82 -3.40 -8.12
N TYR A 2 -25.92 -2.40 -8.06
CA TYR A 2 -24.51 -2.63 -8.50
C TYR A 2 -23.70 -3.53 -7.56
N ASP A 3 -23.87 -3.37 -6.24
CA ASP A 3 -23.21 -4.23 -5.24
C ASP A 3 -23.60 -5.71 -5.37
N GLU A 4 -24.90 -5.98 -5.62
CA GLU A 4 -25.41 -7.35 -5.82
C GLU A 4 -24.83 -7.98 -7.09
N GLU A 5 -24.73 -7.21 -8.18
CA GLU A 5 -24.13 -7.71 -9.42
C GLU A 5 -22.63 -7.96 -9.28
N ILE A 6 -21.91 -7.10 -8.54
CA ILE A 6 -20.49 -7.33 -8.20
C ILE A 6 -20.33 -8.63 -7.41
N LYS A 7 -21.18 -8.85 -6.39
CA LYS A 7 -21.18 -10.09 -5.62
C LYS A 7 -21.51 -11.33 -6.47
N ARG A 8 -22.42 -11.19 -7.43
CA ARG A 8 -22.71 -12.27 -8.39
C ARG A 8 -21.51 -12.58 -9.26
N LEU A 9 -20.81 -11.57 -9.77
CA LEU A 9 -19.62 -11.74 -10.61
C LEU A 9 -18.44 -12.34 -9.84
N ASP A 10 -18.31 -12.04 -8.54
CA ASP A 10 -17.32 -12.64 -7.65
C ASP A 10 -17.44 -14.17 -7.51
N LEU A 11 -18.66 -14.71 -7.70
CA LEU A 11 -18.93 -16.15 -7.60
C LEU A 11 -18.69 -16.90 -8.91
N VAL A 12 -18.50 -16.20 -10.04
CA VAL A 12 -18.32 -16.82 -11.34
C VAL A 12 -16.91 -17.39 -11.44
N GLU A 13 -16.79 -18.70 -11.64
CA GLU A 13 -15.53 -19.35 -11.98
C GLU A 13 -15.12 -19.02 -13.42
N LEU A 14 -13.83 -18.83 -13.68
CA LEU A 14 -13.31 -18.55 -15.02
C LEU A 14 -12.53 -19.75 -15.54
N SER A 15 -12.86 -20.19 -16.75
CA SER A 15 -12.02 -21.09 -17.53
C SER A 15 -10.80 -20.36 -18.11
N LEU A 16 -9.80 -21.12 -18.56
CA LEU A 16 -8.59 -20.56 -19.19
C LEU A 16 -8.91 -19.72 -20.44
N GLU A 17 -9.87 -20.18 -21.25
CA GLU A 17 -10.32 -19.45 -22.45
C GLU A 17 -10.97 -18.11 -22.06
N GLU A 18 -11.81 -18.11 -21.03
CA GLU A 18 -12.45 -16.88 -20.54
C GLU A 18 -11.48 -15.88 -19.93
N MET A 19 -10.35 -16.33 -19.38
CA MET A 19 -9.31 -15.43 -18.88
C MET A 19 -8.66 -14.60 -19.99
N GLU A 20 -8.67 -15.08 -21.24
CA GLU A 20 -8.14 -14.36 -22.40
C GLU A 20 -9.15 -13.35 -22.99
N HIS A 21 -10.43 -13.45 -22.60
CA HIS A 21 -11.48 -12.60 -23.14
C HIS A 21 -11.47 -11.19 -22.51
N GLY A 22 -11.47 -10.14 -23.35
CA GLY A 22 -11.60 -8.75 -22.93
C GLY A 22 -12.97 -8.36 -22.29
N HIS A 23 -13.88 -9.33 -22.21
CA HIS A 23 -15.23 -9.19 -21.62
C HIS A 23 -15.52 -10.26 -20.56
N SER A 24 -14.47 -10.83 -19.95
CA SER A 24 -14.59 -11.77 -18.83
C SER A 24 -15.37 -11.18 -17.64
N SER A 25 -15.88 -12.05 -16.76
CA SER A 25 -16.57 -11.65 -15.53
C SER A 25 -15.69 -10.75 -14.66
N TYR A 26 -14.39 -11.01 -14.59
CA TYR A 26 -13.41 -10.19 -13.89
C TYR A 26 -13.33 -8.75 -14.43
N ILE A 27 -13.24 -8.59 -15.76
CA ILE A 27 -13.20 -7.26 -16.39
C ILE A 27 -14.53 -6.51 -16.22
N LYS A 28 -15.66 -7.24 -16.33
CA LYS A 28 -16.99 -6.67 -16.08
C LYS A 28 -17.11 -6.16 -14.64
N LYS A 29 -16.63 -6.93 -13.66
CA LYS A 29 -16.60 -6.52 -12.25
C LYS A 29 -15.81 -5.22 -12.07
N SER A 30 -14.59 -5.15 -12.59
CA SER A 30 -13.74 -3.94 -12.50
C SER A 30 -14.47 -2.69 -13.03
N LYS A 31 -15.13 -2.80 -14.19
CA LYS A 31 -15.90 -1.69 -14.77
C LYS A 31 -17.10 -1.27 -13.91
N LEU A 32 -17.73 -2.20 -13.20
CA LEU A 32 -18.82 -1.89 -12.28
C LEU A 32 -18.30 -1.21 -11.00
N GLU A 33 -17.17 -1.63 -10.47
CA GLU A 33 -16.51 -0.99 -9.32
C GLU A 33 -16.09 0.45 -9.66
N GLU A 34 -15.54 0.68 -10.85
CA GLU A 34 -15.24 2.03 -11.37
C GLU A 34 -16.48 2.91 -11.40
N LYS A 35 -17.60 2.40 -11.95
CA LYS A 35 -18.88 3.12 -11.96
C LYS A 35 -19.40 3.41 -10.55
N CYS A 36 -19.22 2.50 -9.60
CA CYS A 36 -19.59 2.73 -8.20
C CYS A 36 -18.79 3.90 -7.61
N ASN A 37 -17.49 3.97 -7.89
CA ASN A 37 -16.64 5.08 -7.46
C ASN A 37 -17.04 6.41 -8.11
N GLU A 38 -17.41 6.42 -9.39
CA GLU A 38 -17.93 7.62 -10.05
C GLU A 38 -19.22 8.13 -9.41
N ILE A 39 -20.15 7.22 -9.11
CA ILE A 39 -21.42 7.55 -8.45
C ILE A 39 -21.16 8.09 -7.04
N TRP A 40 -20.26 7.45 -6.28
CA TRP A 40 -19.84 7.93 -4.96
C TRP A 40 -19.32 9.37 -5.02
N ASN A 41 -18.46 9.68 -5.98
CA ASN A 41 -17.92 11.02 -6.17
C ASN A 41 -19.04 12.04 -6.47
N LYS A 42 -20.02 11.69 -7.31
CA LYS A 42 -21.18 12.54 -7.61
C LYS A 42 -22.05 12.78 -6.37
N ILE A 43 -22.29 11.74 -5.57
CA ILE A 43 -23.04 11.86 -4.30
C ILE A 43 -22.32 12.82 -3.35
N CYS A 44 -21.00 12.64 -3.15
CA CYS A 44 -20.21 13.51 -2.29
C CYS A 44 -20.23 14.97 -2.76
N PHE A 45 -20.14 15.19 -4.08
CA PHE A 45 -20.24 16.52 -4.68
C PHE A 45 -21.59 17.19 -4.39
N LEU A 46 -22.70 16.48 -4.63
CA LEU A 46 -24.05 17.00 -4.36
C LEU A 46 -24.28 17.29 -2.88
N GLN A 47 -23.72 16.47 -1.99
CA GLN A 47 -23.81 16.63 -0.54
C GLN A 47 -22.80 17.64 0.04
N ARG A 48 -21.90 18.20 -0.79
CA ARG A 48 -20.80 19.09 -0.37
C ARG A 48 -19.91 18.47 0.70
N ARG A 49 -19.60 17.18 0.56
CA ARG A 49 -18.74 16.41 1.47
C ARG A 49 -17.46 15.95 0.76
N PRO A 50 -16.36 15.75 1.50
CA PRO A 50 -15.15 15.15 0.92
C PRO A 50 -15.42 13.70 0.49
N THR A 51 -14.72 13.24 -0.55
CA THR A 51 -14.85 11.87 -1.10
C THR A 51 -14.14 10.79 -0.27
N ASN A 52 -13.51 11.20 0.83
CA ASN A 52 -12.83 10.34 1.79
C ASN A 52 -13.72 9.19 2.25
N THR A 53 -13.14 7.99 2.23
CA THR A 53 -13.80 6.73 2.61
C THR A 53 -13.40 6.26 4.00
N GLY A 54 -12.49 6.96 4.67
CA GLY A 54 -11.98 6.60 5.99
C GLY A 54 -10.83 5.59 5.96
N ARG A 55 -10.27 5.33 4.77
CA ARG A 55 -9.15 4.41 4.58
C ARG A 55 -7.94 4.78 5.43
N VAL A 56 -7.15 3.77 5.80
CA VAL A 56 -5.93 3.97 6.59
C VAL A 56 -4.93 4.82 5.79
N VAL A 57 -4.92 4.69 4.46
CA VAL A 57 -4.08 5.50 3.57
C VAL A 57 -4.40 7.00 3.59
N GLU A 58 -5.60 7.40 4.00
CA GLU A 58 -6.02 8.81 4.05
C GLU A 58 -5.49 9.55 5.29
N ARG A 59 -5.04 8.81 6.32
CA ARG A 59 -4.55 9.40 7.58
C ARG A 59 -3.17 10.05 7.41
N GLU A 60 -2.93 11.19 8.06
CA GLU A 60 -1.62 11.88 8.03
C GLU A 60 -0.48 10.97 8.57
N VAL A 61 0.66 10.99 7.88
CA VAL A 61 1.89 10.33 8.36
C VAL A 61 2.68 11.33 9.18
N LYS A 62 3.09 10.95 10.39
CA LYS A 62 3.88 11.81 11.29
C LYS A 62 5.29 11.29 11.42
N CYS A 63 6.29 12.15 11.24
CA CYS A 63 7.69 11.84 11.54
C CYS A 63 7.98 11.95 13.05
N LYS A 64 8.95 11.19 13.56
CA LYS A 64 9.54 11.43 14.88
C LYS A 64 10.18 12.82 14.91
N SER A 65 10.20 13.44 16.09
CA SER A 65 10.88 14.73 16.25
C SER A 65 12.38 14.55 16.10
N THR A 66 12.98 15.46 15.34
CA THR A 66 14.43 15.54 15.11
C THR A 66 15.16 16.32 16.21
N GLY A 67 14.43 16.85 17.19
CA GLY A 67 14.96 17.83 18.16
C GLY A 67 15.17 19.22 17.57
N VAL A 68 14.92 19.42 16.26
CA VAL A 68 15.08 20.69 15.55
C VAL A 68 13.72 21.16 15.00
N PRO A 69 13.01 22.08 15.68
CA PRO A 69 11.64 22.46 15.32
C PRO A 69 11.47 23.02 13.89
N GLN A 70 12.52 23.61 13.33
CA GLN A 70 12.55 24.11 11.95
C GLN A 70 12.44 22.96 10.94
N ILE A 71 13.14 21.85 11.20
CA ILE A 71 13.17 20.67 10.35
C ILE A 71 11.88 19.88 10.52
N ASP A 72 11.41 19.68 11.76
CA ASP A 72 10.13 19.01 12.03
C ASP A 72 8.95 19.67 11.31
N ARG A 73 8.92 21.01 11.27
CA ARG A 73 7.92 21.78 10.50
C ARG A 73 8.07 21.63 8.99
N ALA A 74 9.30 21.55 8.48
CA ALA A 74 9.55 21.30 7.07
C ALA A 74 9.06 19.91 6.65
N VAL A 75 9.41 18.88 7.44
CA VAL A 75 8.99 17.49 7.24
C VAL A 75 7.47 17.36 7.30
N LYS A 76 6.82 17.95 8.31
CA LYS A 76 5.35 17.88 8.44
C LYS A 76 4.64 18.46 7.22
N ARG A 77 5.10 19.62 6.72
CA ARG A 77 4.53 20.25 5.52
C ARG A 77 4.76 19.40 4.27
N PHE A 78 5.94 18.80 4.14
CA PHE A 78 6.26 17.91 3.04
C PHE A 78 5.35 16.67 3.03
N LEU A 79 5.14 16.04 4.19
CA LEU A 79 4.25 14.88 4.31
C LEU A 79 2.78 15.21 4.06
N LYS A 80 2.32 16.41 4.43
CA LYS A 80 0.93 16.83 4.18
C LYS A 80 0.63 16.99 2.68
N ASN A 81 1.61 17.47 1.91
CA ASN A 81 1.41 17.82 0.50
C ASN A 81 1.73 16.67 -0.46
N ARG A 82 2.23 15.53 0.04
CA ARG A 82 2.72 14.45 -0.81
C ARG A 82 1.90 13.18 -0.65
N THR A 83 1.45 12.66 -1.79
CA THR A 83 0.72 11.39 -1.91
C THR A 83 1.64 10.21 -2.23
N THR A 84 2.83 10.49 -2.77
CA THR A 84 3.81 9.48 -3.20
C THR A 84 4.85 9.18 -2.12
N PHE A 85 5.47 8.00 -2.24
CA PHE A 85 6.56 7.60 -1.34
C PHE A 85 7.81 8.41 -1.70
N PRO A 86 8.49 9.04 -0.73
CA PRO A 86 9.68 9.83 -1.01
C PRO A 86 10.89 8.97 -1.35
N ASP A 87 11.80 9.50 -2.17
CA ASP A 87 13.15 8.97 -2.27
C ASP A 87 14.07 9.64 -1.23
N ILE A 88 15.31 9.16 -1.14
CA ILE A 88 16.30 9.73 -0.20
C ILE A 88 16.74 11.14 -0.60
N PHE A 89 16.75 11.46 -1.89
CA PHE A 89 17.16 12.78 -2.39
C PHE A 89 16.14 13.85 -2.02
N ASP A 90 14.85 13.53 -2.05
CA ASP A 90 13.77 14.39 -1.59
C ASP A 90 13.98 14.81 -0.13
N ILE A 91 14.33 13.85 0.73
CA ILE A 91 14.54 14.11 2.16
C ILE A 91 15.85 14.88 2.39
N ARG A 92 16.94 14.52 1.70
CA ARG A 92 18.21 15.28 1.76
C ARG A 92 18.02 16.74 1.34
N ASN A 93 17.32 16.97 0.22
CA ASN A 93 17.01 18.31 -0.26
C ASN A 93 16.13 19.08 0.73
N LEU A 94 15.15 18.41 1.34
CA LEU A 94 14.31 19.01 2.38
C LEU A 94 15.13 19.47 3.59
N VAL A 95 16.02 18.62 4.10
CA VAL A 95 16.89 18.94 5.24
C VAL A 95 17.85 20.08 4.87
N SER A 96 18.54 19.98 3.73
CA SER A 96 19.48 21.01 3.28
C SER A 96 18.81 22.37 3.09
N ASN A 97 17.62 22.39 2.48
CA ASN A 97 16.84 23.62 2.30
C ASN A 97 16.39 24.22 3.65
N ALA A 98 15.97 23.38 4.61
CA ALA A 98 15.60 23.83 5.94
C ALA A 98 16.80 24.43 6.70
N VAL A 99 17.97 23.79 6.62
CA VAL A 99 19.22 24.25 7.23
C VAL A 99 19.66 25.59 6.65
N LYS A 100 19.70 25.73 5.32
CA LYS A 100 20.05 26.98 4.63
C LYS A 100 19.07 28.10 4.98
N LYS A 101 17.76 27.83 4.92
CA LYS A 101 16.71 28.81 5.21
C LYS A 101 16.77 29.36 6.63
N HIS A 102 17.10 28.51 7.60
CA HIS A 102 17.13 28.88 9.02
C HIS A 102 18.54 29.16 9.55
N LYS A 103 19.55 29.21 8.66
CA LYS A 103 20.96 29.45 9.00
C LYS A 103 21.48 28.53 10.12
N LEU A 104 21.07 27.26 10.09
CA LEU A 104 21.52 26.26 11.06
C LEU A 104 22.98 25.88 10.77
N LYS A 105 23.81 25.77 11.80
CA LYS A 105 25.25 25.47 11.68
C LYS A 105 25.52 23.96 11.65
N PHE A 106 24.85 23.24 10.75
CA PHE A 106 25.05 21.78 10.60
C PHE A 106 26.07 21.49 9.51
N SER A 107 27.02 20.59 9.81
CA SER A 107 27.93 20.04 8.81
C SER A 107 27.18 19.18 7.79
N ALA A 108 27.80 18.88 6.65
CA ALA A 108 27.19 18.01 5.64
C ALA A 108 26.89 16.60 6.20
N SER A 109 27.81 16.02 7.00
CA SER A 109 27.61 14.71 7.65
C SER A 109 26.35 14.69 8.52
N VAL A 110 26.16 15.71 9.37
CA VAL A 110 25.00 15.82 10.26
C VAL A 110 23.70 15.97 9.46
N GLN A 111 23.74 16.69 8.33
CA GLN A 111 22.57 16.81 7.44
C GLN A 111 22.21 15.46 6.80
N ASP A 112 23.20 14.68 6.37
CA ASP A 112 23.01 13.37 5.77
C ASP A 112 22.51 12.33 6.77
N GLU A 113 23.09 12.27 7.96
CA GLU A 113 22.63 11.42 9.07
C GLU A 113 21.18 11.72 9.40
N LEU A 114 20.84 13.01 9.57
CA LEU A 114 19.49 13.43 9.87
C LEU A 114 18.51 13.09 8.75
N ALA A 115 18.91 13.27 7.48
CA ALA A 115 18.10 12.89 6.34
C ALA A 115 17.84 11.37 6.30
N ASN A 116 18.85 10.54 6.59
CA ASN A 116 18.71 9.09 6.65
C ASN A 116 17.75 8.65 7.77
N GLU A 117 17.84 9.27 8.95
CA GLU A 117 16.94 8.97 10.08
C GLU A 117 15.49 9.33 9.74
N ILE A 118 15.26 10.53 9.20
CA ILE A 118 13.94 11.00 8.77
C ILE A 118 13.37 10.08 7.68
N PHE A 119 14.19 9.75 6.67
CA PHE A 119 13.79 8.88 5.56
C PHE A 119 13.39 7.49 6.07
N THR A 120 14.19 6.90 6.97
CA THR A 120 13.92 5.58 7.54
C THR A 120 12.64 5.57 8.38
N ASP A 121 12.44 6.56 9.25
CA ASP A 121 11.24 6.65 10.10
C ASP A 121 9.96 6.82 9.26
N ILE A 122 9.97 7.76 8.31
CA ILE A 122 8.84 8.00 7.42
C ILE A 122 8.58 6.77 6.55
N GLY A 123 9.63 6.20 5.94
CA GLY A 123 9.53 5.04 5.07
C GLY A 123 8.89 3.85 5.77
N ASN A 124 9.35 3.53 6.99
CA ASN A 124 8.76 2.47 7.81
C ASN A 124 7.28 2.74 8.14
N LYS A 125 6.93 3.98 8.52
CA LYS A 125 5.54 4.36 8.82
C LYS A 125 4.65 4.29 7.58
N MET A 126 5.12 4.77 6.43
CA MET A 126 4.38 4.71 5.17
C MET A 126 4.19 3.27 4.72
N GLN A 127 5.22 2.42 4.82
CA GLN A 127 5.11 1.00 4.49
C GLN A 127 4.12 0.29 5.42
N LYS A 128 4.24 0.49 6.73
CA LYS A 128 3.31 -0.08 7.73
C LYS A 128 1.87 0.36 7.48
N LYS A 129 1.67 1.65 7.16
CA LYS A 129 0.37 2.22 6.82
C LYS A 129 -0.24 1.54 5.59
N ARG A 130 0.53 1.35 4.50
CA ARG A 130 0.08 0.63 3.30
C ARG A 130 -0.24 -0.85 3.57
N LYS A 131 0.62 -1.56 4.30
CA LYS A 131 0.39 -2.95 4.71
C LYS A 131 -0.90 -3.10 5.52
N LYS A 132 -1.12 -2.17 6.46
CA LYS A 132 -2.33 -2.14 7.29
C LYS A 132 -3.58 -1.84 6.47
N ASP A 133 -3.49 -0.89 5.54
CA ASP A 133 -4.60 -0.57 4.64
C ASP A 133 -4.97 -1.75 3.74
N PHE A 134 -3.97 -2.45 3.19
CA PHE A 134 -4.20 -3.69 2.45
C PHE A 134 -4.91 -4.71 3.34
N ALA A 135 -4.40 -5.02 4.53
CA ALA A 135 -5.00 -6.01 5.43
C ALA A 135 -6.46 -5.71 5.83
N TYR A 136 -6.85 -4.43 5.89
CA TYR A 136 -8.22 -4.04 6.25
C TYR A 136 -9.20 -4.00 5.07
N ASN A 137 -8.69 -3.89 3.84
CA ASN A 137 -9.51 -3.71 2.64
C ASN A 137 -9.22 -4.80 1.59
N PHE A 138 -8.66 -5.93 2.00
CA PHE A 138 -8.33 -7.04 1.12
C PHE A 138 -9.52 -7.98 0.95
N GLY A 139 -9.67 -8.49 -0.28
CA GLY A 139 -10.65 -9.51 -0.60
C GLY A 139 -12.06 -8.96 -0.81
N CYS A 140 -13.05 -9.80 -0.52
CA CYS A 140 -14.47 -9.48 -0.63
C CYS A 140 -15.30 -10.32 0.35
N HIS A 141 -16.63 -10.29 0.19
CA HIS A 141 -17.58 -11.06 1.00
C HIS A 141 -17.29 -12.56 1.10
N LEU A 142 -16.58 -13.16 0.12
CA LEU A 142 -16.17 -14.57 0.15
C LEU A 142 -15.02 -14.84 1.13
N THR A 143 -14.16 -13.84 1.38
CA THR A 143 -12.97 -13.96 2.23
C THR A 143 -13.15 -13.35 3.61
N ASP A 144 -14.22 -12.59 3.86
CA ASP A 144 -14.49 -11.92 5.15
C ASP A 144 -14.56 -12.88 6.34
N SER A 145 -14.95 -14.13 6.10
CA SER A 145 -15.05 -15.18 7.11
C SER A 145 -13.79 -16.06 7.23
N CYS A 146 -12.75 -15.77 6.45
CA CYS A 146 -11.50 -16.52 6.45
C CYS A 146 -10.79 -16.42 7.81
N LYS A 147 -10.44 -17.57 8.38
CA LYS A 147 -9.75 -17.66 9.67
C LYS A 147 -8.53 -18.57 9.53
N PRO A 148 -7.33 -18.15 9.98
CA PRO A 148 -6.15 -19.01 9.96
C PRO A 148 -6.33 -20.34 10.70
N SER A 149 -7.20 -20.37 11.71
CA SER A 149 -7.50 -21.59 12.47
C SER A 149 -8.38 -22.61 11.72
N LYS A 150 -8.85 -22.27 10.52
CA LYS A 150 -9.64 -23.16 9.64
C LYS A 150 -8.84 -23.61 8.41
N ASP A 151 -7.52 -23.43 8.45
CA ASP A 151 -6.64 -23.90 7.38
C ASP A 151 -6.64 -25.44 7.35
N PRO A 152 -7.09 -26.08 6.24
CA PRO A 152 -7.15 -27.54 6.14
C PRO A 152 -5.78 -28.22 6.26
N ALA A 153 -4.67 -27.51 6.01
CA ALA A 153 -3.33 -28.06 6.16
C ALA A 153 -2.95 -28.29 7.64
N LEU A 154 -3.72 -27.78 8.60
CA LEU A 154 -3.51 -28.07 10.02
C LEU A 154 -3.87 -29.52 10.37
N ASP A 155 -4.85 -30.10 9.67
CA ASP A 155 -5.36 -31.45 9.93
C ASP A 155 -4.84 -32.48 8.89
N ASP A 156 -4.44 -32.02 7.69
CA ASP A 156 -3.92 -32.86 6.61
C ASP A 156 -2.40 -32.69 6.44
N HIS A 157 -1.65 -33.71 6.89
CA HIS A 157 -0.19 -33.74 6.84
C HIS A 157 0.37 -33.91 5.42
N ILE A 158 -0.38 -34.55 4.51
CA ILE A 158 0.04 -34.69 3.10
C ILE A 158 -0.08 -33.33 2.42
N LEU A 159 -1.18 -32.61 2.67
CA LEU A 159 -1.35 -31.24 2.19
C LEU A 159 -0.27 -30.31 2.77
N LEU A 160 0.00 -30.39 4.07
CA LEU A 160 1.05 -29.58 4.72
C LEU A 160 2.42 -29.80 4.07
N GLN A 161 2.84 -31.06 3.91
CA GLN A 161 4.11 -31.40 3.28
C GLN A 161 4.18 -30.85 1.84
N LYS A 162 3.09 -30.94 1.09
CA LYS A 162 3.02 -30.37 -0.27
C LYS A 162 3.17 -28.86 -0.27
N LEU A 163 2.55 -28.16 0.68
CA LEU A 163 2.66 -26.71 0.81
C LEU A 163 4.07 -26.26 1.23
N GLU A 164 4.76 -27.02 2.08
CA GLU A 164 6.17 -26.79 2.41
C GLU A 164 7.08 -26.92 1.19
N ASP A 165 6.87 -27.97 0.38
CA ASP A 165 7.59 -28.16 -0.88
C ASP A 165 7.31 -27.02 -1.87
N ASN A 166 6.05 -26.58 -1.96
CA ASN A 166 5.64 -25.43 -2.79
C ASN A 166 6.33 -24.14 -2.33
N LYS A 167 6.41 -23.92 -1.00
CA LYS A 167 7.10 -22.76 -0.42
C LYS A 167 8.57 -22.74 -0.81
N ARG A 168 9.30 -23.85 -0.64
CA ARG A 168 10.73 -23.94 -1.02
C ARG A 168 10.94 -23.67 -2.51
N ARG A 169 10.09 -24.22 -3.37
CA ARG A 169 10.14 -23.96 -4.82
C ARG A 169 9.87 -22.50 -5.17
N GLY A 170 8.86 -21.88 -4.54
CA GLY A 170 8.53 -20.47 -4.74
C GLY A 170 9.67 -19.53 -4.32
N GLU A 171 10.30 -19.78 -3.17
CA GLU A 171 11.46 -19.02 -2.71
C GLU A 171 12.65 -19.15 -3.67
N SER A 172 12.93 -20.36 -4.16
CA SER A 172 13.99 -20.60 -5.15
C SER A 172 13.73 -19.86 -6.46
N ALA A 173 12.52 -19.96 -7.01
CA ALA A 173 12.14 -19.29 -8.25
C ALA A 173 12.24 -17.77 -8.15
N LEU A 174 11.82 -17.19 -7.02
CA LEU A 174 11.94 -15.76 -6.78
C LEU A 174 13.42 -15.32 -6.74
N ASN A 175 14.26 -16.08 -6.04
CA ASN A 175 15.70 -15.81 -5.95
C ASN A 175 16.40 -15.93 -7.31
N GLU A 176 15.98 -16.87 -8.15
CA GLU A 176 16.51 -17.04 -9.51
C GLU A 176 16.24 -15.80 -10.37
N VAL A 177 15.02 -15.25 -10.31
CA VAL A 177 14.68 -13.99 -11.00
C VAL A 177 15.56 -12.84 -10.49
N PHE A 178 15.74 -12.71 -9.17
CA PHE A 178 16.63 -11.67 -8.63
C PHE A 178 18.07 -11.83 -9.14
N ARG A 179 18.62 -13.04 -9.12
CA ARG A 179 19.98 -13.30 -9.63
C ARG A 179 20.12 -12.95 -11.11
N LYS A 180 19.08 -13.19 -11.91
CA LYS A 180 19.09 -12.90 -13.35
C LYS A 180 19.11 -11.41 -13.69
N TYR A 181 18.52 -10.55 -12.86
CA TYR A 181 18.32 -9.13 -13.19
C TYR A 181 19.09 -8.16 -12.28
N VAL A 182 19.66 -8.62 -11.17
CA VAL A 182 20.45 -7.79 -10.23
C VAL A 182 21.95 -7.99 -10.43
N HIS A 183 22.37 -9.15 -10.96
CA HIS A 183 23.74 -9.42 -11.42
C HIS A 183 23.83 -9.26 -12.93
#